data_AF-A0A9E2UZ91-F1
#
_entry.id   AF-A0A9E2UZ91-F1
#
_cell.length_a   1.000
_cell.length_b   1.000
_cell.length_c   1.000
_cell.angle_alpha   90.00
_cell.angle_beta   90.00
_cell.angle_gamma   90.00
#
_symmetry.space_group_name_H-M   'P 1'
#
loop_
_entity.id
_entity.type
_entity.pdbx_description
1 polymer ?
#
loop_
_entity_poly.entity_id
_entity_poly.type
_entity_poly.pdbx_seq_one_letter_code
_entity_poly.pdbx_strand_id
1 'polypeptide(L)'
;MSGNEQAPRYFAGIKWGLDNPTVLLVAAYSPPPTDHIHIMRELFESNLLFDDLLPIAKAWAVELHIRKFFCDPREPEFIKRMRRQRLHAVAALEELGLARNLLGKRLANYKQGIPGGITISRECPKTIP
;
A
#
# COMPACT_ATOMS: atom_id res chain seq x y z
N MET A 1 18.66 -10.61 24.49
CA MET A 1 17.48 -9.77 24.77
C MET A 1 16.55 -9.89 23.58
N SER A 2 15.54 -10.75 23.66
CA SER A 2 14.50 -10.86 22.63
C SER A 2 13.59 -9.63 22.75
N GLY A 3 13.97 -8.56 22.05
CA GLY A 3 13.11 -7.39 21.90
C GLY A 3 11.78 -7.86 21.32
N ASN A 4 10.69 -7.41 21.94
CA ASN A 4 9.33 -7.77 21.59
C ASN A 4 9.01 -7.24 20.18
N GLU A 5 9.41 -7.97 19.15
CA GLU A 5 9.26 -7.57 17.75
C GLU A 5 7.78 -7.63 17.42
N GLN A 6 7.14 -6.47 17.37
CA GLN A 6 5.72 -6.38 17.05
C GLN A 6 5.50 -6.91 15.63
N ALA A 7 4.53 -7.80 15.48
CA ALA A 7 4.16 -8.39 14.20
C ALA A 7 3.88 -7.30 13.14
N PRO A 8 4.26 -7.54 11.87
CA PRO A 8 4.03 -6.59 10.80
C PRO A 8 2.54 -6.30 10.60
N ARG A 9 2.24 -5.07 10.19
CA ARG A 9 0.89 -4.60 9.92
C ARG A 9 0.73 -4.38 8.43
N TYR A 10 -0.31 -4.94 7.84
CA TYR A 10 -0.55 -4.85 6.40
C TYR A 10 -1.46 -3.69 6.05
N PHE A 11 -1.03 -2.89 5.09
CA PHE A 11 -1.74 -1.75 4.56
C PHE A 11 -1.78 -1.83 3.05
N ALA A 12 -2.83 -1.28 2.45
CA ALA A 12 -2.97 -1.22 1.01
C ALA A 12 -3.06 0.22 0.52
N GLY A 13 -2.45 0.51 -0.62
CA GLY A 13 -2.64 1.74 -1.38
C GLY A 13 -3.40 1.44 -2.67
N ILE A 14 -4.40 2.27 -3.01
CA ILE A 14 -5.12 2.15 -4.29
C ILE A 14 -5.04 3.45 -5.06
N LYS A 15 -4.64 3.38 -6.32
CA LYS A 15 -4.78 4.45 -7.31
C LYS A 15 -5.78 4.01 -8.37
N TRP A 16 -6.81 4.83 -8.56
CA TRP A 16 -7.83 4.58 -9.59
C TRP A 16 -7.30 5.02 -10.95
N GLY A 17 -7.69 4.28 -11.98
CA GLY A 17 -7.29 4.61 -13.34
C GLY A 17 -8.33 4.14 -14.35
N LEU A 18 -8.97 5.12 -15.01
CA LEU A 18 -9.77 4.89 -16.22
C LEU A 18 -8.85 4.96 -17.45
N ASP A 19 -8.18 6.10 -17.64
CA ASP A 19 -7.19 6.31 -18.71
C ASP A 19 -5.77 5.87 -18.34
N ASN A 20 -5.54 5.61 -17.05
CA ASN A 20 -4.29 5.10 -16.52
C ASN A 20 -4.51 3.71 -15.91
N PRO A 21 -3.48 2.90 -15.70
CA PRO A 21 -3.62 1.64 -14.98
C PRO A 21 -4.18 1.85 -13.57
N THR A 22 -5.12 1.00 -13.19
CA THR A 22 -5.55 0.85 -11.80
C THR A 22 -4.47 0.09 -11.04
N VAL A 23 -4.09 0.60 -9.88
CA VAL A 23 -3.02 0.05 -9.05
C VAL A 23 -3.52 -0.27 -7.66
N LEU A 24 -3.24 -1.47 -7.17
CA LEU A 24 -3.41 -1.86 -5.78
C LEU A 24 -2.08 -2.41 -5.26
N LEU A 25 -1.46 -1.72 -4.30
CA LEU A 25 -0.21 -2.13 -3.66
C LEU A 25 -0.48 -2.55 -2.21
N VAL A 26 0.11 -3.66 -1.78
CA VAL A 26 0.10 -4.08 -0.36
C VAL A 26 1.51 -3.94 0.20
N ALA A 27 1.59 -3.32 1.38
CA ALA A 27 2.83 -3.14 2.12
C ALA A 27 2.71 -3.72 3.53
N ALA A 28 3.72 -4.46 3.94
CA ALA A 28 3.95 -4.85 5.32
C ALA A 28 4.74 -3.73 6.02
N TYR A 29 4.21 -3.25 7.14
CA TYR A 29 4.89 -2.28 8.00
C TYR A 29 5.36 -2.96 9.28
N SER A 30 6.67 -3.00 9.48
CA SER A 30 7.32 -3.41 10.73
C SER A 30 7.51 -2.15 11.59
N PRO A 31 6.85 -2.05 12.75
CA PRO A 31 6.95 -0.87 13.61
C PRO A 31 8.36 -0.72 14.24
N PRO A 32 8.63 0.37 14.98
CA PRO A 32 9.89 0.53 15.70
C PRO A 32 10.20 -0.68 16.60
N PRO A 33 11.48 -1.06 16.74
CA PRO A 33 12.66 -0.28 16.39
C PRO A 33 13.08 -0.33 14.91
N THR A 34 12.56 -1.27 14.11
CA THR A 34 12.97 -1.44 12.70
C THR A 34 12.39 -0.33 11.80
N ASP A 35 11.14 0.08 12.05
CA ASP A 35 10.42 1.09 11.25
C ASP A 35 10.51 0.85 9.73
N HIS A 36 10.24 -0.38 9.29
CA HIS A 36 10.50 -0.81 7.90
C HIS A 36 9.22 -1.02 7.10
N ILE A 37 9.24 -0.59 5.85
CA ILE A 37 8.16 -0.85 4.88
C ILE A 37 8.65 -1.87 3.85
N HIS A 38 7.88 -2.92 3.64
CA HIS A 38 8.11 -3.88 2.57
C HIS A 38 6.90 -3.95 1.64
N ILE A 39 7.04 -3.46 0.40
CA ILE A 39 6.02 -3.61 -0.64
C ILE A 39 6.06 -5.04 -1.12
N MET A 40 5.00 -5.80 -0.87
CA MET A 40 5.03 -7.26 -0.97
C MET A 40 4.12 -7.84 -2.06
N ARG A 41 3.11 -7.08 -2.50
CA ARG A 41 2.19 -7.51 -3.55
C ARG A 41 1.68 -6.32 -4.33
N GLU A 42 1.54 -6.49 -5.64
CA GLU A 42 0.97 -5.49 -6.52
C GLU A 42 -0.07 -6.09 -7.46
N LEU A 43 -1.06 -5.26 -7.80
CA LEU A 43 -1.88 -5.38 -9.00
C LEU A 43 -1.68 -4.10 -9.78
N PHE A 44 -1.45 -4.25 -11.08
CA PHE A 44 -1.26 -3.15 -12.02
C PHE A 44 -1.95 -3.55 -13.33
N GLU A 45 -3.15 -3.01 -13.55
CA GLU A 45 -3.98 -3.43 -14.69
C GLU A 45 -4.63 -2.23 -15.39
N SER A 46 -4.50 -2.20 -16.71
CA SER A 46 -5.18 -1.22 -17.56
C SER A 46 -6.64 -1.64 -17.77
N ASN A 47 -7.55 -0.66 -17.89
CA ASN A 47 -8.98 -0.89 -18.12
C ASN A 47 -9.68 -1.76 -17.06
N LEU A 48 -9.09 -1.92 -15.87
CA LEU A 48 -9.73 -2.66 -14.78
C LEU A 48 -10.83 -1.80 -14.16
N LEU A 49 -12.07 -2.26 -14.28
CA LEU A 49 -13.21 -1.56 -13.70
C LEU A 49 -13.25 -1.77 -12.19
N PHE A 50 -13.87 -0.81 -11.48
CA PHE A 50 -13.99 -0.89 -10.03
C PHE A 50 -14.73 -2.15 -9.57
N ASP A 51 -15.74 -2.59 -10.33
CA ASP A 51 -16.55 -3.76 -9.98
C ASP A 51 -15.75 -5.07 -10.07
N ASP A 52 -14.69 -5.10 -10.88
CA ASP A 52 -13.74 -6.21 -10.98
C ASP A 52 -12.62 -6.09 -9.93
N LEU A 53 -12.18 -4.88 -9.61
CA LEU A 53 -11.19 -4.63 -8.56
C LEU A 53 -11.72 -4.97 -7.16
N LEU A 54 -12.99 -4.65 -6.88
CA LEU A 54 -13.59 -4.80 -5.56
C LEU A 54 -13.51 -6.25 -4.99
N PRO A 55 -13.86 -7.32 -5.73
CA PRO A 55 -13.69 -8.68 -5.23
C PRO A 55 -12.23 -9.04 -4.98
N ILE A 56 -11.28 -8.55 -5.79
CA ILE A 56 -9.85 -8.76 -5.58
C ILE A 56 -9.39 -8.09 -4.28
N ALA A 57 -9.76 -6.82 -4.07
CA ALA A 57 -9.44 -6.09 -2.85
C ALA A 57 -10.03 -6.77 -1.60
N LYS A 58 -11.23 -7.35 -1.69
CA LYS A 58 -11.84 -8.13 -0.60
C LYS A 58 -11.08 -9.42 -0.33
N ALA A 59 -10.70 -10.16 -1.37
CA ALA A 59 -9.93 -11.39 -1.23
C ALA A 59 -8.59 -11.11 -0.54
N TRP A 60 -7.86 -10.08 -0.98
CA TRP A 60 -6.59 -9.69 -0.38
C TRP A 60 -6.73 -9.16 1.04
N ALA A 61 -7.84 -8.46 1.34
CA ALA A 61 -8.10 -8.00 2.71
C ALA A 61 -8.20 -9.16 3.70
N VAL A 62 -8.87 -10.25 3.30
CA VAL A 62 -9.04 -11.45 4.11
C VAL A 62 -7.74 -12.24 4.19
N GLU A 63 -7.13 -12.53 3.04
CA GLU A 63 -5.89 -13.32 2.95
C GLU A 63 -4.75 -12.70 3.78
N LEU A 64 -4.51 -11.40 3.58
CA LEU A 64 -3.36 -10.69 4.14
C LEU A 64 -3.70 -9.93 5.44
N HIS A 65 -4.94 -10.02 5.92
CA HIS A 65 -5.41 -9.28 7.09
C HIS A 65 -5.13 -7.77 6.99
N ILE A 66 -5.47 -7.18 5.83
CA ILE A 66 -5.21 -5.77 5.52
C ILE A 66 -6.00 -4.89 6.49
N ARG A 67 -5.29 -4.02 7.23
CA ARG A 67 -5.88 -3.20 8.29
C ARG A 67 -6.57 -1.95 7.76
N LYS A 68 -6.09 -1.41 6.66
CA LYS A 68 -6.57 -0.15 6.06
C LYS A 68 -6.13 -0.03 4.61
N PHE A 69 -7.04 0.52 3.80
CA PHE A 69 -6.81 0.93 2.42
C PHE A 69 -6.68 2.46 2.35
N PHE A 70 -5.56 2.94 1.83
CA PHE A 70 -5.32 4.34 1.48
C PHE A 70 -5.65 4.52 0.02
N CYS A 71 -6.76 5.18 -0.24
CA CYS A 71 -7.33 5.30 -1.57
C CYS A 71 -7.06 6.68 -2.14
N ASP A 72 -6.75 6.73 -3.43
CA ASP A 72 -6.76 7.96 -4.19
C ASP A 72 -8.07 8.76 -3.95
N PRO A 73 -7.99 10.03 -3.52
CA PRO A 73 -9.15 10.81 -3.10
C PRO A 73 -10.07 11.22 -4.26
N ARG A 74 -9.62 11.10 -5.53
CA ARG A 74 -10.33 11.61 -6.71
C ARG A 74 -11.65 10.91 -6.99
N GLU A 75 -11.82 9.67 -6.55
CA GLU A 75 -13.06 8.88 -6.70
C GLU A 75 -13.69 8.55 -5.34
N PRO A 76 -14.35 9.53 -4.67
CA PRO A 76 -14.89 9.33 -3.32
C PRO A 76 -16.02 8.30 -3.26
N GLU A 77 -16.75 8.06 -4.34
CA GLU A 77 -17.79 7.04 -4.38
C GLU A 77 -17.21 5.62 -4.31
N PHE A 78 -16.05 5.36 -4.92
CA PHE A 78 -15.37 4.08 -4.80
C PHE A 78 -14.96 3.79 -3.36
N ILE A 79 -14.46 4.80 -2.64
CA ILE A 79 -14.15 4.70 -1.20
C ILE A 79 -15.41 4.35 -0.39
N LYS A 80 -16.55 5.02 -0.67
CA LYS A 80 -17.83 4.70 0.00
C LYS A 80 -18.28 3.27 -0.29
N ARG A 81 -18.18 2.83 -1.55
CA ARG A 81 -18.55 1.46 -1.96
C ARG A 81 -17.67 0.40 -1.28
N MET A 82 -16.35 0.63 -1.16
CA MET A 82 -15.46 -0.24 -0.37
C MET A 82 -15.88 -0.32 1.10
N ARG A 83 -16.21 0.83 1.72
CA ARG A 83 -16.70 0.86 3.12
C ARG A 83 -18.01 0.09 3.31
N ARG A 84 -18.94 0.17 2.36
CA ARG A 84 -20.18 -0.65 2.37
C ARG A 84 -19.88 -2.15 2.37
N GLN A 85 -18.73 -2.56 1.84
CA GLN A 85 -18.22 -3.94 1.88
C GLN A 85 -17.37 -4.27 3.11
N ARG A 86 -17.42 -3.42 4.16
CA ARG A 86 -16.65 -3.54 5.41
C ARG A 86 -15.13 -3.47 5.23
N LEU A 87 -14.66 -2.91 4.11
CA LEU A 87 -13.24 -2.58 3.94
C LEU A 87 -12.96 -1.23 4.59
N HIS A 88 -11.93 -1.16 5.44
CA HIS A 88 -11.49 0.07 6.07
C HIS A 88 -10.74 0.96 5.07
N ALA A 89 -11.48 1.64 4.20
CA ALA A 89 -10.95 2.54 3.19
C ALA A 89 -10.97 4.01 3.65
N VAL A 90 -9.86 4.73 3.43
CA VAL A 90 -9.73 6.16 3.72
C VAL A 90 -9.13 6.86 2.51
N ALA A 91 -9.50 8.12 2.31
CA ALA A 91 -8.85 8.94 1.29
C ALA A 91 -7.41 9.24 1.73
N ALA A 92 -6.46 9.09 0.81
CA ALA A 92 -5.07 9.49 1.01
C ALA A 92 -4.96 11.02 1.00
N LEU A 93 -4.02 11.56 1.77
CA LEU A 93 -3.72 13.00 1.76
C LEU A 93 -2.95 13.37 0.49
N GLU A 94 -3.32 14.47 -0.15
CA GLU A 94 -2.64 14.99 -1.34
C GLU A 94 -1.37 15.78 -0.94
N GLU A 95 -0.34 15.09 -0.48
CA GLU A 95 0.95 15.71 -0.10
C GLU A 95 2.13 15.14 -0.91
N LEU A 96 2.04 15.24 -2.24
CA LEU A 96 3.00 14.62 -3.17
C LEU A 96 4.46 15.04 -2.92
N GLY A 97 4.70 16.31 -2.61
CA GLY A 97 6.05 16.84 -2.36
C GLY A 97 6.70 16.25 -1.11
N LEU A 98 5.95 16.18 0.00
CA LEU A 98 6.42 15.59 1.26
C LEU A 98 6.62 14.08 1.10
N ALA A 99 5.69 13.40 0.41
CA ALA A 99 5.76 11.96 0.19
C ALA A 99 7.04 11.55 -0.58
N ARG A 100 7.41 12.28 -1.65
CA ARG A 100 8.63 11.97 -2.42
C ARG A 100 9.89 12.06 -1.57
N ASN A 101 10.01 13.10 -0.74
CA ASN A 101 11.16 13.28 0.13
C ASN A 101 11.25 12.17 1.18
N LEU A 102 10.10 11.77 1.75
CA LEU A 102 10.04 10.66 2.70
C LEU A 102 10.44 9.32 2.07
N LEU A 103 9.97 9.02 0.86
CA LEU A 103 10.37 7.81 0.13
C LEU A 103 11.87 7.79 -0.17
N GLY A 104 12.43 8.92 -0.63
CA GLY A 104 13.86 9.07 -0.87
C GLY A 104 14.69 8.81 0.40
N LYS A 105 14.25 9.34 1.54
CA LYS A 105 14.88 9.07 2.84
C LYS A 105 14.81 7.59 3.21
N ARG A 106 13.64 6.94 3.06
CA ARG A 106 13.48 5.52 3.38
C ARG A 106 14.36 4.62 2.50
N LEU A 107 14.49 4.94 1.21
CA LEU A 107 15.40 4.24 0.30
C LEU A 107 16.86 4.40 0.71
N ALA A 108 17.27 5.60 1.12
CA ALA A 108 18.61 5.86 1.62
C ALA A 108 18.90 5.10 2.93
N ASN A 109 17.95 5.09 3.87
CA ASN A 109 18.06 4.37 5.14
C ASN A 109 18.28 2.86 4.92
N TYR A 110 17.55 2.26 3.98
CA TYR A 110 17.75 0.85 3.63
C TYR A 110 19.15 0.58 3.08
N LYS A 111 19.66 1.44 2.18
CA LYS A 111 21.03 1.32 1.65
C LYS A 111 22.11 1.45 2.72
N GLN A 112 21.85 2.22 3.77
CA GLN A 112 22.76 2.43 4.89
C GLN A 112 22.58 1.39 6.02
N GLY A 113 21.60 0.49 5.92
CA GLY A 113 21.32 -0.52 6.94
C GLY A 113 20.78 0.05 8.25
N ILE A 114 20.11 1.21 8.22
CA ILE A 114 19.54 1.86 9.42
C ILE A 114 18.00 1.78 9.42
N PRO A 115 17.34 1.90 10.60
CA PRO A 115 15.88 1.92 10.71
C PRO A 115 15.20 2.96 9.80
N GLY A 116 13.93 2.74 9.48
CA GLY A 116 13.21 3.62 8.57
C GLY A 116 13.31 3.22 7.09
N GLY A 117 13.68 1.98 6.79
CA GLY A 117 13.89 1.51 5.41
C GLY A 117 12.60 1.34 4.59
N ILE A 118 12.76 1.24 3.27
CA ILE A 118 11.74 0.68 2.36
C ILE A 118 12.37 -0.32 1.39
N THR A 119 11.68 -1.42 1.13
CA THR A 119 12.05 -2.46 0.16
C THR A 119 10.87 -2.85 -0.71
N ILE A 120 11.16 -3.43 -1.87
CA ILE A 120 10.17 -3.86 -2.85
C ILE A 120 10.44 -5.34 -3.15
N SER A 121 9.41 -6.18 -3.05
CA SER A 121 9.47 -7.58 -3.43
C SER A 121 9.70 -7.74 -4.93
N ARG A 122 10.42 -8.80 -5.32
CA ARG A 122 10.57 -9.19 -6.73
C ARG A 122 9.24 -9.57 -7.40
N GLU A 123 8.24 -9.88 -6.59
CA GLU A 123 6.86 -10.12 -7.03
C GLU A 123 6.12 -8.83 -7.42
N CYS A 124 6.76 -7.67 -7.27
CA CYS A 124 6.22 -6.36 -7.67
C CYS A 124 6.97 -5.74 -8.87
N PRO A 125 7.01 -6.38 -10.05
CA PRO A 125 7.82 -5.96 -11.19
C PRO A 125 7.46 -4.59 -11.79
N LYS A 126 6.24 -4.08 -11.60
CA LYS A 126 5.79 -2.76 -12.07
C LYS A 126 6.16 -1.64 -11.09
N THR A 127 6.45 -1.99 -9.84
CA THR A 127 6.90 -1.05 -8.80
C THR A 127 8.43 -0.96 -8.73
N ILE A 128 9.15 -2.01 -9.13
CA ILE A 128 10.62 -2.00 -9.17
C ILE A 128 11.10 -0.95 -10.20
N PRO A 129 12.02 -0.05 -9.82
CA PRO A 129 12.58 0.96 -10.70
C PRO A 129 13.52 0.41 -11.78
#